data_AF-A0A2T5GJR5-F1
#
_entry.id   AF-A0A2T5GJR5-F1
#
_cell.length_a   1.000
_cell.length_b   1.000
_cell.length_c   1.000
_cell.angle_alpha   90.00
_cell.angle_beta   90.00
_cell.angle_gamma   90.00
#
_symmetry.space_group_name_H-M   'P 1'
#
loop_
_entity.id
_entity.type
_entity.pdbx_description
1 polymer ?
#
loop_
_entity_poly.entity_id
_entity_poly.type
_entity_poly.pdbx_seq_one_letter_code
_entity_poly.pdbx_strand_id
1 'polypeptide(L)'
;MAQPKPLASLTSSLLARKGTARPAMRPQDLTVPSTDALDDLGWNDMGTAPPPVLVERAALKVEIERPVAIAPVSAATAVRIGRESLAKAKGAKVAFTLRLETERHLQLRLASAVTGRSAQYLVTQALDAFLNSLPEVDALVAQLPPAKRKC
;
A
#
# COMPACT_ATOMS: atom_id res chain seq x y z
N MET A 1 -27.02 -19.36 25.31
CA MET A 1 -25.63 -18.87 25.24
C MET A 1 -24.79 -19.95 24.57
N ALA A 2 -24.39 -19.75 23.31
CA ALA A 2 -23.61 -20.74 22.55
C ALA A 2 -22.13 -20.33 22.56
N GLN A 3 -21.26 -21.17 23.13
CA GLN A 3 -19.82 -20.95 23.08
C GLN A 3 -19.28 -21.28 21.67
N PRO A 4 -18.32 -20.48 21.14
CA PRO A 4 -17.70 -20.81 19.87
C PRO A 4 -16.81 -22.05 20.02
N LYS A 5 -16.99 -23.03 19.14
CA LYS A 5 -16.13 -24.22 19.06
C LYS A 5 -14.68 -23.79 18.79
N PRO A 6 -13.67 -24.36 19.48
CA PRO A 6 -12.28 -23.98 19.28
C PRO A 6 -11.87 -24.29 17.83
N LEU A 7 -11.35 -23.28 17.14
CA LEU A 7 -10.78 -23.45 15.80
C LEU A 7 -9.54 -24.35 15.93
N ALA A 8 -9.53 -25.46 15.20
CA ALA A 8 -8.40 -26.39 15.18
C ALA A 8 -7.15 -25.67 14.67
N SER A 9 -6.24 -25.33 15.57
CA SER A 9 -4.93 -24.75 15.24
C SER A 9 -4.07 -25.81 14.56
N LEU A 10 -3.74 -25.59 13.29
CA LEU A 10 -2.81 -26.43 12.56
C LEU A 10 -1.40 -26.13 13.06
N THR A 11 -0.86 -26.98 13.93
CA THR A 11 0.54 -26.88 14.36
C THR A 11 1.47 -27.23 13.20
N SER A 12 2.64 -26.60 13.16
CA SER A 12 3.68 -26.84 12.15
C SER A 12 4.06 -28.32 11.99
N SER A 13 4.01 -29.08 13.09
CA SER A 13 4.21 -30.53 13.11
C SER A 13 3.13 -31.31 12.34
N LEU A 14 1.86 -30.90 12.45
CA LEU A 14 0.74 -31.54 11.75
C LEU A 14 0.76 -31.28 10.24
N LEU A 15 1.16 -30.07 9.81
CA LEU A 15 1.38 -29.77 8.38
C LEU A 15 2.51 -30.60 7.79
N ALA A 16 3.63 -30.74 8.52
CA ALA A 16 4.79 -31.48 8.05
C ALA A 16 4.55 -33.00 7.93
N ARG A 17 3.67 -33.56 8.76
CA ARG A 17 3.33 -34.99 8.71
C ARG A 17 2.20 -35.32 7.73
N LYS A 18 1.26 -34.41 7.50
CA LYS A 18 0.05 -34.68 6.69
C LYS A 18 0.10 -34.14 5.26
N GLY A 19 0.98 -33.18 4.97
CA GLY A 19 1.20 -32.67 3.62
C GLY A 19 2.60 -33.03 3.15
N THR A 20 2.71 -33.55 1.93
CA THR A 20 3.98 -33.76 1.21
C THR A 20 4.66 -32.44 0.81
N ALA A 21 4.54 -31.41 1.65
CA ALA A 21 5.13 -30.09 1.42
C ALA A 21 6.58 -30.11 1.92
N ARG A 22 7.53 -30.27 0.99
CA ARG A 22 8.95 -30.02 1.27
C ARG A 22 9.13 -28.56 1.69
N PRO A 23 9.90 -28.26 2.75
CA PRO A 23 10.19 -26.90 3.15
C PRO A 23 10.92 -26.16 2.02
N ALA A 24 10.42 -24.99 1.66
CA ALA A 24 11.00 -24.12 0.62
C ALA A 24 12.32 -23.43 1.06
N MET A 25 12.79 -23.71 2.27
CA MET A 25 13.98 -23.10 2.85
C MET A 25 15.05 -24.17 3.07
N ARG A 26 16.16 -24.04 2.35
CA ARG A 26 17.40 -24.77 2.61
C ARG A 26 17.97 -24.32 3.96
N PRO A 27 18.43 -25.22 4.84
CA PRO A 27 19.15 -24.81 6.04
C PRO A 27 20.45 -24.12 5.61
N GLN A 28 20.61 -22.85 5.99
CA GLN A 28 21.90 -22.16 5.89
C GLN A 28 22.72 -22.53 7.11
N ASP A 29 23.47 -23.63 7.01
CA ASP A 29 24.51 -23.98 7.98
C ASP A 29 25.84 -23.35 7.57
N LEU A 30 26.38 -22.54 8.48
CA LEU A 30 27.79 -22.29 8.81
C LEU A 30 28.84 -22.12 7.68
N THR A 31 29.35 -20.88 7.59
CA THR A 31 30.76 -20.46 7.30
C THR A 31 31.50 -21.08 6.12
N VAL A 32 31.65 -20.31 5.03
CA VAL A 32 32.68 -20.48 3.99
C VAL A 32 33.23 -19.08 3.63
N PRO A 33 34.56 -18.87 3.54
CA PRO A 33 35.14 -17.55 3.29
C PRO A 33 34.94 -17.12 1.83
N SER A 34 34.88 -15.80 1.61
CA SER A 34 34.78 -15.18 0.29
C SER A 34 35.94 -15.59 -0.62
N THR A 35 35.63 -16.18 -1.78
CA THR A 35 36.60 -16.51 -2.81
C THR A 35 36.33 -15.70 -4.08
N ASP A 36 36.62 -14.39 -4.06
CA ASP A 36 36.62 -13.54 -5.26
C ASP A 36 37.70 -13.96 -6.29
N ALA A 37 38.59 -14.90 -5.94
CA ALA A 37 39.67 -15.39 -6.79
C ALA A 37 39.36 -16.71 -7.52
N LEU A 38 38.16 -17.31 -7.32
CA LEU A 38 37.76 -18.55 -8.01
C LEU A 38 36.86 -18.28 -9.23
N ASP A 39 36.34 -17.06 -9.37
CA ASP A 39 35.43 -16.66 -10.45
C ASP A 39 36.12 -16.38 -11.80
N ASP A 40 37.46 -16.36 -11.82
CA ASP A 40 38.32 -16.10 -13.01
C ASP A 40 38.84 -17.40 -13.68
N LEU A 41 38.29 -18.56 -13.30
CA LEU A 41 38.60 -19.85 -13.93
C LEU A 41 37.45 -20.28 -14.85
N GLY A 42 37.21 -19.54 -15.93
CA GLY A 42 36.53 -20.00 -17.17
C GLY A 42 35.15 -20.64 -17.06
N TRP A 43 34.55 -20.76 -15.88
CA TRP A 43 33.26 -21.42 -15.64
C TRP A 43 32.09 -20.51 -16.02
N ASN A 44 32.36 -19.21 -16.11
CA ASN A 44 31.41 -18.19 -16.56
C ASN A 44 31.42 -17.99 -18.09
N ASP A 45 32.30 -18.69 -18.82
CA ASP A 45 32.43 -18.64 -20.30
C ASP A 45 31.72 -19.82 -20.99
N MET A 46 30.65 -20.33 -20.39
CA MET A 46 29.63 -21.12 -21.08
C MET A 46 28.45 -20.18 -21.26
N GLY A 47 28.39 -19.51 -22.41
CA GLY A 47 27.38 -18.52 -22.80
C GLY A 47 26.01 -18.84 -22.20
N THR A 48 25.75 -18.26 -21.02
CA THR A 48 24.54 -18.54 -20.27
C THR A 48 23.45 -17.76 -20.96
N ALA A 49 22.58 -18.46 -21.68
CA ALA A 49 21.37 -17.87 -22.21
C ALA A 49 20.65 -17.17 -21.04
N PRO A 50 20.32 -15.87 -21.18
CA PRO A 50 19.69 -15.15 -20.09
C PRO A 50 18.42 -15.91 -19.67
N PRO A 51 18.18 -16.08 -18.36
CA PRO A 51 17.00 -16.80 -17.91
C PRO A 51 15.74 -16.18 -18.52
N PRO A 52 14.71 -16.99 -18.86
CA PRO A 52 13.55 -16.57 -19.66
C PRO A 52 12.84 -15.33 -19.08
N VAL A 53 12.83 -15.19 -17.75
CA VAL A 53 12.28 -14.03 -17.04
C VAL A 53 12.97 -12.71 -17.37
N LEU A 54 14.26 -12.70 -17.72
CA LEU A 54 14.97 -11.49 -18.13
C LEU A 54 14.64 -11.11 -19.58
N VAL A 55 14.40 -12.10 -20.43
CA VAL A 55 13.95 -11.91 -21.82
C VAL A 55 12.53 -11.34 -21.84
N GLU A 56 11.63 -11.88 -21.01
CA GLU A 56 10.27 -11.36 -20.84
C GLU A 56 10.26 -9.93 -20.30
N ARG A 57 11.10 -9.62 -19.32
CA ARG A 57 11.25 -8.25 -18.80
C ARG A 57 11.75 -7.28 -19.87
N ALA A 58 12.71 -7.69 -20.69
CA ALA A 58 13.20 -6.86 -21.79
C ALA A 58 12.10 -6.62 -22.83
N ALA A 59 11.33 -7.65 -23.19
CA ALA A 59 10.21 -7.53 -24.12
C ALA A 59 9.10 -6.59 -23.59
N LEU A 60 8.72 -6.73 -22.33
CA LEU A 60 7.73 -5.85 -21.68
C LEU A 60 8.20 -4.39 -21.62
N LYS A 61 9.48 -4.17 -21.34
CA LYS A 61 10.05 -2.82 -21.30
C LYS A 61 9.97 -2.15 -22.68
N VAL A 62 10.27 -2.89 -23.75
CA VAL A 62 10.12 -2.42 -25.13
C VAL A 62 8.65 -2.13 -25.47
N GLU A 63 7.71 -2.94 -24.98
CA GLU A 63 6.28 -2.72 -25.21
C GLU A 63 5.75 -1.47 -24.48
N ILE A 64 6.23 -1.20 -23.26
CA ILE A 64 5.87 0.00 -22.48
C ILE A 64 6.49 1.27 -23.08
N GLU A 65 7.71 1.19 -23.61
CA GLU A 65 8.40 2.34 -24.22
C GLU A 65 7.84 2.69 -25.61
N ARG A 66 6.99 1.85 -26.21
CA ARG A 66 6.28 2.22 -27.44
C ARG A 66 5.35 3.40 -27.15
N PRO A 67 5.57 4.56 -27.80
CA PRO A 67 4.71 5.71 -27.59
C PRO A 67 3.30 5.37 -28.12
N VAL A 68 2.35 5.21 -27.22
CA VAL A 68 0.93 5.12 -27.57
C VAL A 68 0.54 6.46 -28.17
N ALA A 69 0.11 6.45 -29.43
CA ALA A 69 -0.41 7.64 -30.09
C ALA A 69 -1.68 8.10 -29.35
N ILE A 70 -1.56 9.18 -28.57
CA ILE A 70 -2.68 9.77 -27.84
C ILE A 70 -3.56 10.50 -28.86
N ALA A 71 -4.62 9.85 -29.32
CA ALA A 71 -5.62 10.51 -30.14
C ALA A 71 -6.28 11.63 -29.33
N PRO A 72 -6.44 12.85 -29.88
CA PRO A 72 -7.10 13.93 -29.17
C PRO A 72 -8.58 13.58 -28.99
N VAL A 73 -9.01 13.49 -27.74
CA VAL A 73 -10.44 13.36 -27.40
C VAL A 73 -11.20 14.60 -27.88
N SER A 74 -12.44 14.39 -28.35
CA SER A 74 -13.29 15.50 -28.79
C SER A 74 -13.50 16.52 -27.65
N ALA A 75 -13.61 17.80 -27.99
CA ALA A 75 -13.80 18.89 -27.02
C ALA A 75 -15.04 18.63 -26.12
N ALA A 76 -16.10 18.03 -26.66
CA ALA A 76 -17.28 17.62 -25.89
C ALA A 76 -16.96 16.55 -24.83
N THR A 77 -16.08 15.60 -25.14
CA THR A 77 -15.62 14.56 -24.21
C THR A 77 -14.71 15.15 -23.14
N ALA A 78 -13.81 16.07 -23.51
CA ALA A 78 -12.95 16.76 -22.55
C ALA A 78 -13.75 17.62 -21.56
N VAL A 79 -14.79 18.34 -22.02
CA VAL A 79 -15.66 19.14 -21.15
C VAL A 79 -16.47 18.26 -20.19
N ARG A 80 -16.97 17.11 -20.66
CA ARG A 80 -17.70 16.16 -19.80
C ARG A 80 -16.80 15.55 -18.73
N ILE A 81 -15.61 15.08 -19.12
CA ILE A 81 -14.59 14.56 -18.18
C ILE A 81 -14.17 15.66 -17.19
N GLY A 82 -14.00 16.90 -17.67
CA GLY A 82 -13.69 18.07 -16.84
C GLY A 82 -14.77 18.41 -15.82
N ARG A 83 -16.06 18.27 -16.18
CA ARG A 83 -17.18 18.45 -15.25
C ARG A 83 -17.26 17.33 -14.21
N GLU A 84 -17.06 16.09 -14.64
CA GLU A 84 -17.03 14.91 -13.75
C GLU A 84 -15.83 14.95 -12.79
N SER A 85 -14.66 15.43 -13.25
CA SER A 85 -13.47 15.61 -12.42
C SER A 85 -13.58 16.82 -11.49
N LEU A 86 -14.17 17.93 -11.92
CA LEU A 86 -14.46 19.10 -11.05
C LEU A 86 -15.47 18.79 -9.96
N ALA A 87 -16.48 17.96 -10.24
CA ALA A 87 -17.41 17.45 -9.23
C ALA A 87 -16.69 16.56 -8.20
N LYS A 88 -15.66 15.83 -8.62
CA LYS A 88 -14.76 15.05 -7.74
C LYS A 88 -13.75 15.93 -6.98
N ALA A 89 -13.35 17.07 -7.56
CA ALA A 89 -12.38 17.99 -6.97
C ALA A 89 -13.00 18.95 -5.94
N LYS A 90 -14.27 19.35 -6.11
CA LYS A 90 -15.03 20.09 -5.10
C LYS A 90 -15.38 19.16 -3.93
N GLY A 91 -14.44 19.00 -3.01
CA GLY A 91 -14.56 18.09 -1.86
C GLY A 91 -13.56 16.93 -1.90
N ALA A 92 -12.44 17.08 -2.62
CA ALA A 92 -11.37 16.09 -2.62
C ALA A 92 -10.91 15.83 -1.18
N LYS A 93 -11.24 14.63 -0.67
CA LYS A 93 -10.82 14.19 0.65
C LYS A 93 -9.31 14.01 0.63
N VAL A 94 -8.61 14.75 1.48
CA VAL A 94 -7.19 14.56 1.70
C VAL A 94 -7.02 13.33 2.59
N ALA A 95 -6.17 12.39 2.16
CA ALA A 95 -5.83 11.24 2.97
C ALA A 95 -4.79 11.64 4.02
N PHE A 96 -5.06 11.30 5.28
CA PHE A 96 -4.12 11.47 6.39
C PHE A 96 -3.85 10.09 7.01
N THR A 97 -2.58 9.74 7.17
CA THR A 97 -2.15 8.51 7.84
C THR A 97 -1.66 8.83 9.24
N LEU A 98 -2.36 8.32 10.26
CA LEU A 98 -2.03 8.50 11.67
C LEU A 98 -1.28 7.28 12.22
N ARG A 99 -0.18 7.52 12.94
CA ARG A 99 0.49 6.49 13.74
C ARG A 99 0.02 6.63 15.19
N LEU A 100 -0.48 5.54 15.77
CA LEU A 100 -0.95 5.48 17.15
C LEU A 100 -0.13 4.44 17.92
N GLU A 101 0.16 4.73 19.19
CA GLU A 101 0.69 3.74 20.12
C GLU A 101 -0.35 2.62 20.34
N THR A 102 0.15 1.43 20.69
CA THR A 102 -0.66 0.21 20.83
C THR A 102 -1.85 0.39 21.76
N GLU A 103 -1.63 1.01 22.93
CA GLU A 103 -2.67 1.28 23.92
C GLU A 103 -3.76 2.21 23.39
N ARG A 104 -3.39 3.32 22.73
CA ARG A 104 -4.37 4.26 22.16
C ARG A 104 -5.19 3.62 21.04
N HIS A 105 -4.55 2.77 20.22
CA HIS A 105 -5.25 2.02 19.18
C HIS A 105 -6.23 0.99 19.77
N LEU A 106 -5.86 0.30 20.86
CA LEU A 106 -6.76 -0.61 21.57
C LEU A 106 -7.97 0.13 22.14
N GLN A 107 -7.75 1.28 22.78
CA GLN A 107 -8.83 2.14 23.29
C GLN A 107 -9.77 2.60 22.17
N LEU A 108 -9.23 3.05 21.03
CA LEU A 108 -10.04 3.47 19.87
C LEU A 108 -10.88 2.31 19.30
N ARG A 109 -10.32 1.09 19.28
CA ARG A 109 -11.05 -0.11 18.86
C ARG A 109 -12.20 -0.45 19.80
N LEU A 110 -11.96 -0.42 21.11
CA LEU A 110 -13.00 -0.64 22.11
C LEU A 110 -14.08 0.43 22.05
N ALA A 111 -13.70 1.70 21.90
CA ALA A 111 -14.65 2.80 21.74
C ALA A 111 -15.54 2.61 20.50
N SER A 112 -14.96 2.17 19.38
CA SER A 112 -15.70 1.84 18.15
C SER A 112 -16.72 0.71 18.40
N ALA A 113 -16.32 -0.35 19.10
CA ALA A 113 -17.19 -1.48 19.42
C ALA A 113 -18.35 -1.10 20.35
N VAL A 114 -18.08 -0.29 21.38
CA VAL A 114 -19.10 0.15 22.36
C VAL A 114 -20.10 1.14 21.74
N THR A 115 -19.61 2.05 20.89
CA THR A 115 -20.47 3.10 20.29
C THR A 115 -21.14 2.66 18.99
N GLY A 116 -20.72 1.54 18.40
CA GLY A 116 -21.22 1.09 17.09
C GLY A 116 -20.85 2.02 15.93
N ARG A 117 -19.82 2.85 16.11
CA ARG A 117 -19.34 3.81 15.11
C ARG A 117 -17.95 3.44 14.63
N SER A 118 -17.61 3.83 13.41
CA SER A 118 -16.26 3.58 12.88
C SER A 118 -15.22 4.46 13.57
N ALA A 119 -13.99 3.94 13.69
CA ALA A 119 -12.87 4.69 14.22
C ALA A 119 -12.63 6.02 13.45
N GLN A 120 -12.83 6.00 12.12
CA GLN A 120 -12.75 7.21 11.30
C GLN A 120 -13.74 8.28 11.76
N TYR A 121 -15.01 7.91 12.00
CA TYR A 121 -16.02 8.87 12.44
C TYR A 121 -15.68 9.47 13.80
N LEU A 122 -15.24 8.65 14.75
CA LEU A 122 -14.88 9.10 16.09
C LEU A 122 -13.70 10.07 16.06
N VAL A 123 -12.67 9.78 15.27
CA VAL A 123 -11.50 10.66 15.11
C VAL A 123 -11.87 11.97 14.40
N THR A 124 -12.68 11.91 13.34
CA THR A 124 -13.16 13.13 12.66
C THR A 124 -14.00 13.99 13.58
N GLN A 125 -14.95 13.41 14.32
CA GLN A 125 -15.77 14.15 15.28
C GLN A 125 -14.92 14.80 16.39
N ALA A 126 -13.92 14.07 16.92
CA ALA A 126 -13.02 14.61 17.92
C ALA A 126 -12.17 15.77 17.37
N LEU A 127 -11.70 15.65 16.12
CA LEU A 127 -10.97 16.71 15.43
C LEU A 127 -11.84 17.95 15.22
N ASP A 128 -13.07 17.78 14.73
CA ASP A 128 -14.00 18.89 14.50
C ASP A 128 -14.31 19.61 15.82
N ALA A 129 -14.56 18.85 16.90
CA ALA A 129 -14.78 19.41 18.23
C ALA A 129 -13.55 20.16 18.76
N PHE A 130 -12.34 19.64 18.51
CA PHE A 130 -11.10 20.29 18.90
C PHE A 130 -10.84 21.57 18.11
N LEU A 131 -11.05 21.57 16.78
CA LEU A 131 -10.90 22.77 15.96
C LEU A 131 -11.90 23.86 16.34
N ASN A 132 -13.14 23.49 16.65
CA ASN A 132 -14.15 24.43 17.15
C ASN A 132 -13.78 25.08 18.49
N SER A 133 -12.87 24.47 19.26
CA SER A 133 -12.36 25.06 20.50
C SER A 133 -11.25 26.10 20.27
N LEU A 134 -10.73 26.23 19.05
CA LEU A 134 -9.59 27.07 18.69
C LEU A 134 -9.96 28.11 17.61
N PRO A 135 -10.76 29.15 17.94
CA PRO A 135 -11.19 30.16 16.97
C PRO A 135 -10.03 30.98 16.38
N GLU A 136 -8.88 31.00 17.06
CA GLU A 136 -7.65 31.62 16.55
C GLU A 136 -7.16 30.96 15.25
N VAL A 137 -7.37 29.65 15.10
CA VAL A 137 -7.01 28.92 13.89
C VAL A 137 -7.85 29.40 12.71
N ASP A 138 -9.14 29.66 12.92
CA ASP A 138 -10.02 30.20 11.87
C ASP A 138 -9.59 31.61 11.44
N ALA A 139 -9.16 32.44 12.41
CA ALA A 139 -8.63 33.77 12.13
C ALA A 139 -7.35 33.72 11.28
N LEU A 140 -6.46 32.74 11.54
CA LEU A 140 -5.26 32.51 10.73
C LEU A 140 -5.61 31.99 9.33
N VAL A 141 -6.59 31.10 9.22
CA VAL A 141 -7.07 30.58 7.93
C VAL A 141 -7.62 31.73 7.07
N ALA A 142 -8.32 32.69 7.67
CA ALA A 142 -8.84 33.86 6.96
C ALA A 142 -7.74 34.79 6.38
N GLN A 143 -6.53 34.73 6.93
CA GLN A 143 -5.39 35.51 6.44
C GLN A 143 -4.64 34.82 5.28
N LEU A 144 -4.93 33.55 5.01
CA LEU A 144 -4.27 32.81 3.94
C LEU A 144 -4.83 33.19 2.55
N PRO A 145 -3.98 33.30 1.53
CA PRO A 145 -4.44 33.51 0.15
C PRO A 145 -5.31 32.33 -0.30
N PRO A 146 -6.30 32.57 -1.20
CA PRO A 146 -7.19 31.50 -1.64
C PRO A 146 -6.38 30.37 -2.30
N ALA A 147 -6.61 29.14 -1.84
CA ALA A 147 -5.90 27.97 -2.33
C ALA A 147 -6.07 27.85 -3.85
N LYS A 148 -4.96 27.91 -4.61
CA LYS A 148 -4.96 27.69 -6.05
C LYS A 148 -5.49 26.29 -6.34
N ARG A 149 -6.69 26.21 -6.91
CA ARG A 149 -7.20 24.96 -7.47
C ARG A 149 -6.30 24.62 -8.66
N LYS A 150 -5.57 23.51 -8.58
CA LYS A 150 -4.86 22.97 -9.73
C LYS A 150 -5.93 22.53 -10.73
N CYS A 151 -6.02 23.26 -11.85
CA CYS A 151 -6.83 22.90 -13.01
C CYS A 151 -6.26 21.66 -13.69
#